data_AF-A0A978UH23-F1
#
_entry.id   AF-A0A978UH23-F1
#
_cell.length_a   1.000
_cell.length_b   1.000
_cell.length_c   1.000
_cell.angle_alpha   90.00
_cell.angle_beta   90.00
_cell.angle_gamma   90.00
#
_symmetry.space_group_name_H-M   'P 1'
#
loop_
_entity.id
_entity.type
_entity.pdbx_description
1 polymer ?
#
loop_
_entity_poly.entity_id
_entity_poly.type
_entity_poly.pdbx_seq_one_letter_code
_entity_poly.pdbx_strand_id
1 'polypeptide(L)'
;MPTTKEQDHLLKDRLVSIKKGSSTTDEYLKKFKQFFDSLATINAPVLKVDKVFSFATGLGQNYKDFKIAMLTKPPYPTFNQFVLALQSHDQLMETETEGK
;
A
#
# COMPACT_ATOMS: atom_id res chain seq x y z
N MET A 1 -3.04 0.58 32.48
CA MET A 1 -2.39 0.04 31.27
C MET A 1 -3.00 0.76 30.09
N PRO A 2 -2.24 1.54 29.30
CA PRO A 2 -2.83 2.36 28.25
C PRO A 2 -3.47 1.46 27.19
N THR A 3 -4.72 1.79 26.92
CA THR A 3 -5.75 1.06 26.21
C THR A 3 -5.39 0.79 24.75
N THR A 4 -5.58 -0.46 24.31
CA THR A 4 -5.33 -1.01 22.97
C THR A 4 -5.89 -0.17 21.80
N LYS A 5 -6.83 0.75 22.07
CA LYS A 5 -7.46 1.62 21.08
C LYS A 5 -6.60 2.80 20.60
N GLU A 6 -5.77 3.37 21.47
CA GLU A 6 -4.89 4.49 21.09
C GLU A 6 -3.73 3.99 20.22
N GLN A 7 -3.17 2.83 20.56
CA GLN A 7 -2.15 2.15 19.75
C GLN A 7 -2.67 1.87 18.34
N ASP A 8 -3.90 1.33 18.20
CA ASP A 8 -4.51 1.08 16.87
C ASP A 8 -4.64 2.37 16.04
N HIS A 9 -5.08 3.47 16.66
CA HIS A 9 -5.19 4.75 15.97
C HIS A 9 -3.84 5.27 15.48
N LEU A 10 -2.80 5.24 16.34
CA LEU A 10 -1.45 5.67 15.96
C LEU A 10 -0.87 4.83 14.83
N LEU A 11 -1.11 3.51 14.84
CA LEU A 11 -0.66 2.61 13.80
C LEU A 11 -1.38 2.89 12.47
N LYS A 12 -2.69 3.11 12.51
CA LYS A 12 -3.47 3.48 11.31
C LYS A 12 -3.05 4.84 10.75
N ASP A 13 -2.80 5.82 11.63
CA ASP A 13 -2.29 7.14 11.24
C ASP A 13 -0.93 7.02 10.56
N ARG A 14 -0.02 6.26 11.17
CA ARG A 14 1.29 5.98 10.58
C ARG A 14 1.18 5.24 9.25
N LEU A 15 0.26 4.30 9.10
CA LEU A 15 0.00 3.57 7.86
C LEU A 15 -0.47 4.51 6.73
N VAL A 16 -1.43 5.41 7.00
CA VAL A 16 -1.91 6.38 5.99
C VAL A 16 -0.88 7.46 5.69
N SER A 17 0.08 7.67 6.60
CA SER A 17 1.24 8.55 6.40
C SER A 17 2.26 7.93 5.41
N ILE A 18 2.35 6.60 5.30
CA ILE A 18 3.17 5.94 4.28
C ILE A 18 2.50 6.15 2.92
N LYS A 19 3.02 7.11 2.16
CA LYS A 19 2.60 7.38 0.79
C LYS A 19 3.72 7.05 -0.18
N LYS A 20 3.38 6.49 -1.34
CA LYS A 20 4.36 6.29 -2.43
C LYS A 20 4.98 7.63 -2.84
N GLY A 21 4.13 8.63 -3.07
CA GLY A 21 4.56 9.94 -3.57
C GLY A 21 5.36 9.78 -4.86
N SER A 22 6.54 10.41 -4.92
CA SER A 22 7.50 10.26 -6.02
C SER A 22 8.50 9.12 -5.82
N SER A 23 8.33 8.28 -4.79
CA SER A 23 9.20 7.12 -4.56
C SER A 23 8.88 6.00 -5.55
N THR A 24 9.88 5.18 -5.85
CA THR A 24 9.68 3.95 -6.62
C THR A 24 8.81 2.96 -5.84
N THR A 25 8.18 2.03 -6.55
CA THR A 25 7.37 0.98 -5.94
C THR A 25 8.16 0.12 -4.95
N ASP A 26 9.45 -0.13 -5.21
CA ASP A 26 10.33 -0.87 -4.30
C ASP A 26 10.57 -0.14 -2.97
N GLU A 27 10.92 1.15 -3.03
CA GLU A 27 11.12 1.99 -1.83
C GLU A 27 9.85 2.07 -0.98
N TYR A 28 8.69 2.22 -1.64
CA TYR A 28 7.40 2.19 -0.96
C TYR A 28 7.11 0.82 -0.33
N LEU A 29 7.37 -0.27 -1.05
CA LEU A 29 7.23 -1.64 -0.55
C LEU A 29 8.12 -1.90 0.67
N LYS A 30 9.36 -1.41 0.66
CA LYS A 30 10.30 -1.55 1.76
C LYS A 30 9.82 -0.83 3.02
N LYS A 31 9.37 0.43 2.88
CA LYS A 31 8.77 1.20 3.99
C LYS A 31 7.54 0.50 4.56
N PHE A 32 6.67 -0.02 3.68
CA PHE A 32 5.47 -0.75 4.08
C PHE A 32 5.79 -2.06 4.81
N LYS A 33 6.75 -2.85 4.30
CA LYS A 33 7.22 -4.08 4.96
C LYS A 33 7.79 -3.79 6.35
N GLN A 34 8.65 -2.77 6.49
CA GLN A 34 9.23 -2.39 7.76
C GLN A 34 8.17 -1.97 8.79
N PHE A 35 7.10 -1.30 8.33
CA PHE A 35 5.95 -0.98 9.16
C PHE A 35 5.20 -2.24 9.61
N PHE A 36 4.89 -3.17 8.70
CA PHE A 36 4.24 -4.44 9.05
C PHE A 36 5.08 -5.34 9.94
N ASP A 37 6.39 -5.34 9.79
CA ASP A 37 7.33 -6.05 10.66
C ASP A 37 7.33 -5.48 12.09
N SER A 38 7.32 -4.15 12.20
CA SER A 38 7.14 -3.46 13.49
C SER A 38 5.79 -3.80 14.14
N LEU A 39 4.72 -3.95 13.35
CA LEU A 39 3.40 -4.37 13.84
C LEU A 39 3.36 -5.83 14.30
N ALA A 40 4.01 -6.72 13.56
CA ALA A 40 4.10 -8.14 13.89
C ALA A 40 4.83 -8.34 15.23
N THR A 41 5.87 -7.54 15.48
CA THR A 41 6.58 -7.51 16.76
C THR A 41 5.66 -7.15 17.93
N ILE A 42 4.71 -6.24 17.71
CA ILE A 42 3.80 -5.72 18.75
C ILE A 42 2.50 -6.55 18.84
N ASN A 43 2.36 -7.64 18.05
CA ASN A 43 1.15 -8.48 17.97
C ASN A 43 -0.14 -7.64 17.78
N ALA A 44 -0.07 -6.59 16.95
CA ALA A 44 -1.15 -5.63 16.81
C ALA A 44 -2.32 -6.19 15.97
N PRO A 45 -3.59 -5.91 16.35
CA PRO A 45 -4.78 -6.36 15.62
C PRO A 45 -4.91 -5.70 14.24
N VAL A 46 -4.16 -4.63 13.96
CA VAL A 46 -4.12 -3.98 12.65
C VAL A 46 -3.65 -4.94 11.54
N LEU A 47 -3.02 -6.08 11.87
CA LEU A 47 -2.72 -7.16 10.93
C LEU A 47 -3.97 -7.79 10.27
N LYS A 48 -5.17 -7.58 10.83
CA LYS A 48 -6.43 -8.01 10.20
C LYS A 48 -6.84 -7.14 9.02
N VAL A 49 -6.25 -5.96 8.85
CA VAL A 49 -6.51 -5.13 7.68
C VAL A 49 -5.92 -5.81 6.45
N ASP A 50 -6.66 -5.78 5.34
CA ASP A 50 -6.18 -6.35 4.11
C ASP A 50 -4.92 -5.62 3.62
N LYS A 51 -3.80 -6.35 3.52
CA LYS A 51 -2.49 -5.77 3.13
C LYS A 51 -2.58 -5.08 1.78
N VAL A 52 -3.37 -5.61 0.84
CA VAL A 52 -3.55 -5.04 -0.49
C VAL A 52 -4.30 -3.71 -0.38
N PHE A 53 -5.39 -3.68 0.38
CA PHE A 53 -6.17 -2.45 0.59
C PHE A 53 -5.36 -1.35 1.30
N SER A 54 -4.60 -1.71 2.33
CA SER A 54 -3.72 -0.79 3.04
C SER A 54 -2.61 -0.25 2.15
N PHE A 55 -1.99 -1.12 1.36
CA PHE A 55 -0.94 -0.72 0.42
C PHE A 55 -1.50 0.17 -0.70
N ALA A 56 -2.68 -0.15 -1.21
CA ALA A 56 -3.42 0.63 -2.19
C ALA A 56 -3.76 2.03 -1.67
N THR A 57 -4.15 2.16 -0.40
CA THR A 57 -4.49 3.46 0.21
C THR A 57 -3.33 4.46 0.12
N GLY A 58 -2.08 4.00 0.32
CA GLY A 58 -0.88 4.85 0.21
C GLY A 58 -0.40 5.15 -1.22
N LEU A 59 -1.00 4.55 -2.26
CA LEU A 59 -0.67 4.89 -3.66
C LEU A 59 -1.17 6.27 -4.09
N GLY A 60 -1.87 7.01 -3.23
CA GLY A 60 -2.38 8.34 -3.59
C GLY A 60 -3.46 8.30 -4.68
N GLN A 61 -3.78 9.45 -5.25
CA GLN A 61 -4.88 9.60 -6.21
C GLN A 61 -4.51 9.22 -7.64
N ASN A 62 -3.23 9.32 -8.01
CA ASN A 62 -2.76 9.02 -9.37
C ASN A 62 -2.98 7.56 -9.77
N TYR A 63 -3.09 6.67 -8.78
CA TYR A 63 -3.32 5.23 -8.99
C TYR A 63 -4.77 4.86 -8.66
N LYS A 64 -5.71 5.83 -8.64
CA LYS A 64 -7.11 5.56 -8.30
C LYS A 64 -7.74 4.56 -9.28
N ASP A 65 -7.55 4.76 -10.57
CA ASP A 65 -8.06 3.85 -11.60
C ASP A 65 -7.44 2.45 -11.49
N PHE A 66 -6.13 2.37 -11.24
CA PHE A 66 -5.45 1.10 -10.96
C PHE A 66 -6.04 0.38 -9.75
N LYS A 67 -6.28 1.10 -8.65
CA LYS A 67 -6.90 0.54 -7.44
C LYS A 67 -8.31 0.04 -7.71
N ILE A 68 -9.12 0.81 -8.44
CA ILE A 68 -10.46 0.38 -8.82
C ILE A 68 -10.36 -0.89 -9.69
N ALA A 69 -9.50 -0.91 -10.71
CA ALA A 69 -9.35 -2.09 -11.55
C ALA A 69 -8.95 -3.35 -10.75
N MET A 70 -7.99 -3.22 -9.83
CA MET A 70 -7.48 -4.33 -9.02
C MET A 70 -8.38 -4.76 -7.85
N LEU A 71 -9.11 -3.82 -7.24
CA LEU A 71 -9.92 -4.08 -6.03
C LEU A 71 -11.41 -4.27 -6.32
N THR A 72 -11.88 -3.98 -7.54
CA THR A 72 -13.30 -4.07 -7.89
C THR A 72 -13.61 -5.21 -8.85
N LYS A 73 -12.63 -5.64 -9.65
CA LYS A 73 -12.81 -6.77 -10.57
C LYS A 73 -12.15 -8.03 -10.03
N PRO A 74 -12.90 -9.10 -9.75
CA PRO A 74 -12.32 -10.41 -9.47
C PRO A 74 -11.66 -11.00 -10.74
N PRO A 75 -10.60 -11.81 -10.59
CA PRO A 75 -10.04 -12.31 -9.33
C PRO A 75 -9.23 -11.25 -8.57
N TYR A 76 -9.43 -11.17 -7.26
CA TYR A 76 -8.67 -10.25 -6.42
C TYR A 76 -7.19 -10.67 -6.40
N PRO A 77 -6.26 -9.76 -6.72
CA PRO A 77 -4.85 -10.07 -6.73
C PRO A 77 -4.35 -10.31 -5.31
N THR A 78 -3.42 -11.24 -5.16
CA THR A 78 -2.65 -11.36 -3.91
C THR A 78 -1.73 -10.14 -3.76
N PHE A 79 -1.21 -9.91 -2.55
CA PHE A 79 -0.28 -8.81 -2.30
C PHE A 79 0.90 -8.76 -3.29
N ASN A 80 1.52 -9.91 -3.58
CA ASN A 80 2.59 -9.97 -4.59
C ASN A 80 2.09 -9.63 -5.99
N GLN A 81 0.92 -10.11 -6.40
CA GLN A 81 0.34 -9.80 -7.70
C GLN A 81 0.04 -8.31 -7.83
N PHE A 82 -0.49 -7.70 -6.77
CA PHE A 82 -0.77 -6.27 -6.73
C PHE A 82 0.51 -5.43 -6.86
N VAL A 83 1.58 -5.81 -6.14
CA VAL A 83 2.88 -5.14 -6.23
C VAL A 83 3.47 -5.27 -7.64
N LEU A 84 3.44 -6.47 -8.23
CA LEU A 84 3.91 -6.70 -9.60
C LEU A 84 3.14 -5.85 -10.61
N ALA A 85 1.81 -5.86 -10.54
CA ALA A 85 0.97 -5.06 -11.42
C ALA A 85 1.22 -3.55 -11.25
N LEU A 86 1.48 -3.09 -10.02
CA LEU A 86 1.84 -1.71 -9.74
C LEU A 86 3.20 -1.34 -10.36
N GLN A 87 4.21 -2.22 -10.26
CA GLN A 87 5.51 -1.99 -10.89
C GLN A 87 5.38 -1.87 -12.40
N SER A 88 4.62 -2.76 -13.04
CA SER A 88 4.33 -2.67 -14.48
C SER A 88 3.58 -1.38 -14.83
N HIS A 89 2.62 -0.96 -14.01
CA HIS A 89 1.89 0.28 -14.23
C HIS A 89 2.79 1.53 -14.10
N ASP A 90 3.72 1.54 -13.15
CA ASP A 90 4.72 2.61 -12.99
C ASP A 90 5.60 2.75 -14.24
N GLN A 91 6.05 1.62 -14.80
CA GLN A 91 6.83 1.57 -16.04
C GLN A 91 6.03 2.06 -17.25
N LEU A 92 4.76 1.67 -17.35
CA LEU A 92 3.87 2.10 -18.43
C LEU A 92 3.60 3.61 -18.38
N MET A 93 3.38 4.15 -17.18
CA MET A 93 3.21 5.59 -16.97
C MET A 93 4.44 6.40 -17.36
N GLU A 94 5.65 5.86 -17.15
CA GLU A 94 6.91 6.51 -17.56
C GLU A 94 7.05 6.53 -19.10
N THR A 95 6.59 5.48 -19.80
CA THR A 95 6.64 5.40 -21.26
C THR A 95 5.57 6.22 -22.00
N GLU A 96 4.45 6.56 -21.37
CA GLU A 96 3.38 7.35 -22.02
C GLU A 96 3.74 8.85 -22.14
N THR A 97 4.76 9.30 -21.41
CA THR A 97 5.23 10.70 -21.47
C THR A 97 6.19 11.04 -22.62
N GLU A 98 6.60 10.08 -23.46
CA GLU A 98 7.49 10.34 -24.63
C GLU A 98 6.76 10.45 -25.98
N GLY A 99 5.42 10.45 -25.98
CA GLY A 99 4.61 10.51 -27.20
C GLY A 99 3.66 11.70 -27.26
N LYS A 100 4.16 12.94 -27.19
CA LYS A 100 3.36 14.11 -27.56
C LYS A 100 4.18 15.19 -28.26
#